data_AF-A0A3M2H0I9-F1
#
_entry.id   AF-A0A3M2H0I9-F1
#
_cell.length_a   1.000
_cell.length_b   1.000
_cell.length_c   1.000
_cell.angle_alpha   90.00
_cell.angle_beta   90.00
_cell.angle_gamma   90.00
#
_symmetry.space_group_name_H-M   'P 1'
#
loop_
_entity.id
_entity.type
_entity.pdbx_description
1 polymer ?
#
loop_
_entity_poly.entity_id
_entity_poly.type
_entity_poly.pdbx_seq_one_letter_code
_entity_poly.pdbx_strand_id
1 'polypeptide(L)'
;MRCGQCGTEFIPRGRHQKWCTPQCREANRRDRKAGKKVEPVPLRPVDGEAISAPRVIDAVRAELEAGGRQDTPAGRAALALAAAIDLGGQSGSSLAAMVRELRTTMAEAMLGAEIAGDPIDELKARREARLRGA
;
A
#
# COMPACT_ATOMS: atom_id res chain seq x y z
N MET A 1 33.84 -9.74 -14.10
CA MET A 1 32.47 -9.66 -13.51
C MET A 1 32.38 -10.69 -12.39
N ARG A 2 31.71 -10.41 -11.26
CA ARG A 2 31.62 -11.35 -10.13
C ARG A 2 30.33 -12.15 -10.16
N CYS A 3 30.40 -13.42 -9.77
CA CYS A 3 29.21 -14.26 -9.63
C CYS A 3 28.37 -13.82 -8.42
N GLY A 4 27.07 -13.62 -8.64
CA GLY A 4 26.14 -13.23 -7.57
C GLY A 4 25.83 -14.30 -6.52
N GLN A 5 26.40 -15.51 -6.64
CA GLN A 5 26.21 -16.61 -5.66
C GLN A 5 27.50 -16.90 -4.89
N CYS A 6 28.62 -17.11 -5.58
CA CYS A 6 29.89 -17.52 -4.97
C CYS A 6 30.97 -16.42 -4.96
N GLY A 7 30.70 -15.24 -5.55
CA GLY A 7 31.65 -14.12 -5.58
C GLY A 7 32.82 -14.26 -6.55
N THR A 8 33.04 -15.44 -7.13
CA THR A 8 34.15 -15.71 -8.06
C THR A 8 34.07 -14.83 -9.30
N GLU A 9 35.22 -14.34 -9.75
CA GLU A 9 35.33 -13.61 -11.01
C GLU A 9 35.20 -14.56 -12.20
N PHE A 10 34.37 -14.18 -13.17
CA PHE A 10 34.17 -14.95 -14.40
C PHE A 10 33.88 -14.02 -15.59
N ILE A 11 34.06 -14.58 -16.79
CA ILE A 11 33.78 -13.89 -18.05
C ILE A 11 32.35 -14.26 -18.51
N PRO A 12 31.41 -13.30 -18.52
CA PRO A 12 30.04 -13.56 -18.96
C PRO A 12 29.98 -13.73 -20.49
N ARG A 13 29.20 -14.72 -20.95
CA ARG A 13 28.89 -14.95 -22.36
C ARG A 13 27.75 -14.05 -22.88
N GLY A 14 27.12 -13.26 -22.02
CA GLY A 14 26.06 -12.32 -22.39
C GLY A 14 25.78 -11.30 -21.29
N ARG A 15 25.17 -10.17 -21.66
CA ARG A 15 24.91 -9.02 -20.76
C ARG A 15 24.08 -9.37 -19.52
N HIS A 16 23.29 -10.44 -19.58
CA HIS A 16 22.42 -10.88 -18.48
C HIS A 16 22.98 -12.07 -17.67
N GLN A 17 24.19 -12.56 -17.97
CA GLN A 17 24.75 -13.68 -17.22
C GLN A 17 25.28 -13.21 -15.86
N LYS A 18 24.59 -13.62 -14.77
CA LYS A 18 24.91 -13.25 -13.39
C LYS A 18 25.67 -14.33 -12.60
N TRP A 19 25.81 -15.53 -13.17
CA TRP A 19 26.39 -16.70 -12.48
C TRP A 19 27.47 -17.37 -13.32
N CYS A 20 28.56 -17.78 -12.65
CA CYS A 20 29.72 -18.40 -13.27
C CYS A 20 29.42 -19.82 -13.80
N THR A 21 28.59 -20.60 -13.09
CA THR A 21 28.26 -21.98 -13.44
C THR A 21 26.76 -22.27 -13.33
N PRO A 22 26.25 -23.33 -14.00
CA PRO A 22 24.88 -23.82 -13.81
C PRO A 22 24.58 -24.19 -12.35
N GLN A 23 25.58 -24.70 -11.63
CA GLN A 23 25.47 -25.03 -10.21
C GLN A 23 25.20 -23.80 -9.35
N CYS A 24 25.90 -22.68 -9.60
CA CYS A 24 25.64 -21.41 -8.92
C CYS A 24 24.26 -20.83 -9.24
N ARG A 25 23.77 -21.01 -10.47
CA ARG A 25 22.41 -20.63 -10.85
C ARG A 25 21.37 -21.45 -10.07
N GLU A 26 21.58 -22.76 -9.98
CA GLU A 26 20.67 -23.67 -9.28
C GLU A 26 20.72 -23.49 -7.76
N ALA A 27 21.90 -23.23 -7.19
CA ALA A 27 22.05 -22.87 -5.78
C ALA A 27 21.27 -21.59 -5.45
N ASN A 28 21.39 -20.54 -6.27
CA ASN A 28 20.62 -19.32 -6.11
C ASN A 28 19.09 -19.55 -6.24
N ARG A 29 18.66 -20.48 -7.11
CA ARG A 29 17.23 -20.88 -7.21
C ARG A 29 16.76 -21.58 -5.94
N ARG A 30 17.58 -22.48 -5.39
CA ARG A 30 17.29 -23.18 -4.13
C ARG A 30 17.26 -22.23 -2.94
N ASP A 31 18.18 -21.27 -2.84
CA ASP A 31 18.18 -20.25 -1.77
C ASP A 31 16.91 -19.40 -1.77
N ARG A 32 16.42 -19.02 -2.97
CA ARG A 32 15.14 -18.30 -3.12
C ARG A 32 13.94 -19.17 -2.75
N LYS A 33 13.94 -20.45 -3.17
CA LYS A 33 12.86 -21.39 -2.86
C LYS A 33 12.83 -21.77 -1.37
N ALA A 34 13.99 -21.88 -0.74
CA ALA A 34 14.16 -22.13 0.69
C ALA A 34 13.84 -20.90 1.56
N GLY A 35 13.47 -19.76 0.94
CA GLY A 35 13.10 -18.55 1.67
C GLY A 35 14.25 -18.03 2.52
N LYS A 36 15.52 -18.18 2.07
CA LYS A 36 16.68 -17.59 2.74
C LYS A 36 16.48 -16.08 2.69
N LYS A 37 15.88 -15.55 3.76
CA LYS A 37 15.49 -14.15 3.93
C LYS A 37 16.76 -13.35 3.74
N VAL A 38 16.79 -12.51 2.70
CA VAL A 38 17.73 -11.40 2.67
C VAL A 38 17.42 -10.63 3.95
N GLU A 39 18.35 -10.63 4.90
CA GLU A 39 18.15 -9.87 6.13
C GLU A 39 17.84 -8.42 5.75
N PRO A 40 16.77 -7.83 6.29
CA PRO A 40 16.50 -6.43 6.07
C PRO A 40 17.72 -5.65 6.55
N VAL A 41 18.21 -4.74 5.71
CA VAL A 41 19.25 -3.78 6.10
C VAL A 41 18.78 -3.12 7.40
N PRO A 42 19.58 -3.16 8.49
CA PRO A 42 19.17 -2.56 9.74
C PRO A 42 18.91 -1.08 9.51
N LEU A 43 17.67 -0.66 9.75
CA LEU A 43 17.31 0.75 9.79
C LEU A 43 18.14 1.37 10.92
N ARG A 44 19.03 2.31 10.57
CA ARG A 44 19.73 3.10 11.58
C ARG A 44 18.68 3.89 12.38
N PRO A 45 18.70 3.85 13.72
CA PRO A 45 17.84 4.70 14.50
C PRO A 45 18.20 6.15 14.18
N VAL A 46 17.22 6.92 13.69
CA VAL A 46 17.33 8.36 13.59
C VAL A 46 17.10 8.91 15.00
N ASP A 47 18.10 9.56 15.57
CA ASP A 47 17.95 10.30 16.82
C ASP A 47 17.02 11.49 16.56
N GLY A 48 15.74 11.33 16.89
CA GLY A 48 14.75 12.36 16.68
C GLY A 48 13.47 11.99 17.42
N GLU A 49 12.99 12.94 18.23
CA GLU A 49 11.68 12.98 18.88
C GLU A 49 10.67 12.03 18.22
N ALA A 50 10.00 11.17 19.01
CA ALA A 50 8.95 10.30 18.49
C ALA A 50 7.81 11.14 17.93
N ILE A 51 7.93 11.56 16.67
CA ILE A 51 6.84 12.07 15.87
C ILE A 51 5.91 10.87 15.78
N SER A 52 4.85 10.88 16.59
CA SER A 52 3.75 9.94 16.46
C SER A 52 3.19 10.16 15.06
N ALA A 53 3.69 9.39 14.09
CA ALA A 53 3.24 9.49 12.73
C ALA A 53 1.71 9.29 12.73
N PRO A 54 0.95 10.12 11.99
CA PRO A 54 -0.49 9.95 11.89
C PRO A 54 -0.81 8.51 11.48
N ARG A 55 -1.76 7.88 12.18
CA ARG A 55 -2.11 6.48 11.94
C ARG A 55 -3.02 6.37 10.73
N VAL A 56 -2.92 5.27 10.00
CA VAL A 56 -3.76 5.00 8.82
C VAL A 56 -5.24 4.98 9.22
N ILE A 57 -5.56 4.42 10.39
CA ILE A 57 -6.93 4.39 10.91
C ILE A 57 -7.54 5.78 11.12
N ASP A 58 -6.75 6.79 11.48
CA ASP A 58 -7.26 8.14 11.73
C ASP A 58 -7.70 8.79 10.40
N ALA A 59 -6.91 8.62 9.35
CA ALA A 59 -7.24 9.10 8.01
C ALA A 59 -8.48 8.39 7.43
N VAL A 60 -8.54 7.06 7.55
CA VAL A 60 -9.68 6.26 7.07
C VAL A 60 -10.96 6.62 7.81
N ARG A 61 -10.89 6.83 9.13
CA ARG A 61 -12.04 7.25 9.93
C ARG A 61 -12.57 8.61 9.47
N ALA A 62 -11.68 9.60 9.32
CA ALA A 62 -12.08 10.94 8.91
C ALA A 62 -12.78 10.94 7.53
N GLU A 63 -12.29 10.14 6.58
CA GLU A 63 -12.89 10.01 5.25
C GLU A 63 -14.27 9.33 5.29
N LEU A 64 -14.41 8.25 6.07
CA LEU A 64 -15.69 7.57 6.24
C LEU A 64 -16.71 8.40 7.02
N GLU A 65 -16.28 9.17 8.02
CA GLU A 65 -17.13 10.11 8.75
C GLU A 65 -17.62 11.22 7.84
N ALA A 66 -16.74 11.81 7.03
CA ALA A 66 -17.09 12.84 6.06
C ALA A 66 -18.13 12.35 5.03
N GLY A 67 -18.07 11.07 4.64
CA GLY A 67 -19.06 10.45 3.76
C GLY A 67 -20.28 9.85 4.47
N GLY A 68 -20.36 9.89 5.80
CA GLY A 68 -21.41 9.21 6.57
C GLY A 68 -21.43 7.68 6.41
N ARG A 69 -20.29 7.06 6.13
CA ARG A 69 -20.15 5.65 5.76
C ARG A 69 -19.54 4.75 6.85
N GLN A 70 -19.09 5.32 7.96
CA GLN A 70 -18.38 4.59 9.02
C GLN A 70 -19.14 3.38 9.60
N ASP A 71 -20.47 3.44 9.62
CA ASP A 71 -21.33 2.41 10.19
C ASP A 71 -21.80 1.34 9.20
N THR A 72 -21.39 1.46 7.94
CA THR A 72 -21.68 0.45 6.93
C THR A 72 -20.76 -0.77 7.10
N PRO A 73 -21.16 -1.97 6.63
CA PRO A 73 -20.30 -3.15 6.67
C PRO A 73 -18.93 -2.92 6.00
N ALA A 74 -18.91 -2.26 4.85
CA ALA A 74 -17.68 -1.92 4.13
C ALA A 74 -16.83 -0.89 4.91
N GLY A 75 -17.45 0.13 5.51
CA GLY A 75 -16.74 1.09 6.37
C GLY A 75 -16.09 0.44 7.60
N ARG A 76 -16.80 -0.47 8.26
CA ARG A 76 -16.26 -1.24 9.39
C ARG A 76 -15.11 -2.15 8.98
N ALA A 77 -15.19 -2.77 7.81
CA ALA A 77 -14.09 -3.58 7.25
C ALA A 77 -12.84 -2.72 6.95
N ALA A 78 -13.02 -1.53 6.36
CA ALA A 78 -11.93 -0.61 6.09
C ALA A 78 -11.22 -0.16 7.39
N LEU A 79 -11.97 0.17 8.44
CA LEU A 79 -11.41 0.52 9.75
C LEU A 79 -10.61 -0.65 10.38
N ALA A 80 -11.10 -1.87 10.25
CA ALA A 80 -10.40 -3.06 10.74
C ALA A 80 -9.08 -3.31 9.99
N LEU A 81 -9.07 -3.15 8.65
CA LEU A 81 -7.86 -3.24 7.83
C LEU A 81 -6.84 -2.15 8.19
N ALA A 82 -7.30 -0.91 8.39
CA ALA A 82 -6.45 0.19 8.80
C ALA A 82 -5.80 -0.06 10.17
N ALA A 83 -6.59 -0.53 11.15
CA ALA A 83 -6.07 -0.95 12.46
C ALA A 83 -4.98 -2.02 12.35
N ALA A 84 -5.18 -3.02 11.48
CA ALA A 84 -4.23 -4.10 11.27
C ALA A 84 -2.92 -3.61 10.62
N ILE A 85 -3.01 -2.64 9.70
CA ILE A 85 -1.84 -1.97 9.10
C ILE A 85 -1.04 -1.21 10.16
N ASP A 86 -1.73 -0.44 11.02
CA ASP A 86 -1.10 0.36 12.09
C ASP A 86 -0.45 -0.50 13.18
N LEU A 87 -1.02 -1.68 13.47
CA LEU A 87 -0.43 -2.63 14.42
C LEU A 87 0.92 -3.17 13.92
N GLY A 88 1.08 -3.29 12.61
CA GLY A 88 2.30 -3.80 11.99
C GLY A 88 2.54 -5.29 12.28
N GLY A 89 3.82 -5.69 12.29
CA GLY A 89 4.24 -7.08 12.50
C GLY A 89 4.09 -8.02 11.30
N GLN A 90 3.60 -7.48 10.18
CA GLN A 90 3.35 -8.22 8.94
C GLN A 90 4.60 -8.29 8.07
N SER A 91 4.72 -9.33 7.25
CA SER A 91 5.73 -9.35 6.19
C SER A 91 5.43 -8.25 5.16
N GLY A 92 6.46 -7.77 4.45
CA GLY A 92 6.28 -6.71 3.45
C GLY A 92 5.27 -7.06 2.35
N SER A 93 5.18 -8.34 1.94
CA SER A 93 4.19 -8.79 0.96
C SER A 93 2.76 -8.82 1.53
N SER A 94 2.60 -9.19 2.81
CA SER A 94 1.31 -9.19 3.51
C SER A 94 0.83 -7.77 3.75
N LEU A 95 1.71 -6.87 4.19
CA LEU A 95 1.42 -5.43 4.31
C LEU A 95 0.97 -4.85 2.96
N ALA A 96 1.69 -5.14 1.88
CA ALA A 96 1.32 -4.66 0.55
C ALA A 96 -0.05 -5.22 0.09
N ALA A 97 -0.41 -6.44 0.48
CA ALA A 97 -1.72 -7.01 0.21
C ALA A 97 -2.83 -6.29 0.99
N MET A 98 -2.62 -6.04 2.29
CA MET A 98 -3.56 -5.27 3.12
C MET A 98 -3.76 -3.84 2.62
N VAL A 99 -2.70 -3.16 2.18
CA VAL A 99 -2.82 -1.81 1.60
C VAL A 99 -3.64 -1.82 0.30
N ARG A 100 -3.47 -2.84 -0.54
CA ARG A 100 -4.29 -3.01 -1.76
C ARG A 100 -5.75 -3.29 -1.41
N GLU A 101 -5.98 -4.17 -0.45
CA GLU A 101 -7.33 -4.51 0.00
C GLU A 101 -8.03 -3.29 0.59
N LEU A 102 -7.36 -2.54 1.47
CA LEU A 102 -7.88 -1.30 2.04
C LEU A 102 -8.31 -0.32 0.95
N ARG A 103 -7.52 -0.16 -0.12
CA ARG A 103 -7.89 0.69 -1.26
C ARG A 103 -9.19 0.21 -1.93
N THR A 104 -9.35 -1.09 -2.14
CA THR A 104 -10.56 -1.67 -2.74
C THR A 104 -11.77 -1.49 -1.82
N THR A 105 -11.62 -1.83 -0.54
CA THR A 105 -12.70 -1.70 0.47
C THR A 105 -13.13 -0.26 0.65
N MET A 106 -12.20 0.70 0.65
CA MET A 106 -12.53 2.13 0.71
C MET A 106 -13.33 2.59 -0.50
N ALA A 107 -12.93 2.16 -1.71
CA ALA A 107 -13.68 2.48 -2.92
C ALA A 107 -15.12 1.96 -2.85
N GLU A 108 -15.32 0.73 -2.33
CA GLU A 108 -16.66 0.16 -2.11
C GLU A 108 -17.42 0.90 -1.00
N ALA A 109 -16.78 1.19 0.13
CA ALA A 109 -17.39 1.87 1.26
C ALA A 109 -17.93 3.26 0.88
N MET A 110 -17.21 3.96 0.00
CA MET A 110 -17.57 5.29 -0.48
C MET A 110 -18.59 5.29 -1.63
N LEU A 111 -19.03 4.13 -2.13
CA LEU A 111 -20.13 4.09 -3.11
C LEU A 111 -21.41 4.64 -2.48
N GLY A 112 -21.98 5.66 -3.14
CA GLY A 112 -23.20 6.33 -2.69
C GLY A 112 -23.01 7.25 -1.49
N ALA A 113 -21.77 7.63 -1.16
CA ALA A 113 -21.53 8.75 -0.26
C ALA A 113 -21.99 10.05 -0.95
N GLU A 114 -22.90 10.78 -0.30
CA GLU A 114 -23.21 12.15 -0.74
C GLU A 114 -22.00 13.03 -0.41
N ILE A 115 -21.26 13.42 -1.44
CA ILE A 115 -20.19 14.40 -1.29
C ILE A 115 -20.88 15.73 -1.06
N ALA A 116 -20.76 16.30 0.14
CA ALA A 116 -21.24 17.65 0.42
C ALA A 116 -20.59 18.63 -0.58
N GLY A 117 -21.37 19.06 -1.58
CA GLY A 117 -20.90 19.91 -2.68
C GLY A 117 -20.55 19.18 -3.97
N ASP A 118 -21.37 18.20 -4.41
CA ASP A 118 -21.26 17.71 -5.79
C ASP A 118 -21.33 18.91 -6.76
N PRO A 119 -20.33 19.14 -7.63
CA PRO A 119 -20.35 20.23 -8.61
C PRO A 119 -21.59 20.19 -9.52
N ILE A 120 -22.23 19.02 -9.70
CA ILE A 120 -23.50 18.89 -10.42
C ILE A 120 -24.64 19.53 -9.63
N ASP A 121 -24.67 19.37 -8.31
CA ASP A 121 -25.70 19.94 -7.46
C ASP A 121 -25.52 21.45 -7.29
N GLU A 122 -24.27 21.95 -7.24
CA GLU A 122 -24.00 23.39 -7.31
C GLU A 122 -24.46 23.99 -8.66
N LEU A 123 -24.24 23.27 -9.77
CA LEU A 123 -24.68 23.71 -11.10
C LEU A 123 -26.20 23.70 -11.24
N LYS A 124 -26.90 22.70 -10.69
CA LYS A 124 -28.36 22.67 -10.62
C LYS A 124 -28.90 23.83 -9.80
N ALA A 125 -28.36 24.07 -8.61
CA ALA A 125 -28.75 25.18 -7.75
C ALA A 125 -28.58 26.55 -8.46
N ARG A 126 -27.49 26.75 -9.21
CA ARG A 126 -27.28 27.95 -10.04
C ARG A 126 -28.31 28.08 -11.16
N ARG A 127 -28.69 26.99 -11.83
CA ARG A 127 -29.70 27.01 -12.90
C ARG A 127 -31.08 27.37 -12.35
N GLU A 128 -31.48 26.78 -11.24
CA GLU A 128 -32.77 27.08 -10.62
C GLU A 128 -32.85 28.51 -10.09
N ALA A 129 -31.78 29.02 -9.48
CA ALA A 129 -31.71 30.42 -9.05
C ALA A 129 -31.86 31.39 -10.24
N ARG A 130 -31.34 31.04 -11.42
CA ARG A 130 -31.48 31.83 -12.65
C ARG A 130 -32.90 31.79 -13.23
N LEU A 131 -33.60 30.67 -13.12
CA LEU A 131 -34.97 30.50 -13.61
C LEU A 131 -36.03 31.14 -12.71
N ARG A 132 -35.78 31.22 -11.39
CA ARG A 132 -36.67 31.89 -10.43
C ARG A 132 -36.52 33.42 -10.39
N GLY A 133 -35.48 33.95 -11.03
CA GLY A 133 -35.17 35.38 -11.10
C GLY A 133 -35.45 36.05 -12.45
N ALA A 134 -36.16 35.37 -13.36
CA ALA A 134 -36.61 35.88 -14.66
C ALA A 134 -38.14 35.89 -14.71
#